data_AF-A0AA97DUN3-F1
#
_entry.id   AF-A0AA97DUN3-F1
#
_cell.length_a   1.000
_cell.length_b   1.000
_cell.length_c   1.000
_cell.angle_alpha   90.00
_cell.angle_beta   90.00
_cell.angle_gamma   90.00
#
_symmetry.space_group_name_H-M   'P 1'
#
loop_
_entity.id
_entity.type
_entity.pdbx_description
1 polymer ?
#
loop_
_entity_poly.entity_id
_entity_poly.type
_entity_poly.pdbx_seq_one_letter_code
_entity_poly.pdbx_strand_id
1 'polypeptide(L)'
;MAMKFRAHDTFFIRKGWLNKGMKHVHNRADVFVARDENPTDILGIGTNMVKALRYWLQAVGVTQEPAAGRRIQHFTDLGALIYEHDRYIEELGTLHLLHYKLASNQEDATSWYFFFNEFKMSEFTKEDFVSALQNYVLMSGEDISVALRSLNDDFTCIINTYLPRYKSNPGKVSPENNIDCPFGELGFIDILSKEKRTYKKSIPSAKSFNPWVILAVIVDQVHGREEITLNELLTAPCNIGRIFNLDAITMLDILHHVEKAGELKIIRTAGLDIVRLNHQRTFQECVDMYYASIEE
;
A
#
# COMPACT_ATOMS: atom_id res chain seq x y z
N MET A 1 -3.28 20.12 -4.17
CA MET A 1 -4.17 18.96 -4.37
C MET A 1 -4.49 18.48 -2.98
N ALA A 2 -5.77 18.46 -2.57
CA ALA A 2 -6.11 18.46 -1.15
C ALA A 2 -5.72 17.16 -0.43
N MET A 3 -4.82 17.26 0.55
CA MET A 3 -4.44 16.15 1.43
C MET A 3 -5.63 15.63 2.25
N LYS A 4 -5.78 14.31 2.39
CA LYS A 4 -6.81 13.68 3.22
C LYS A 4 -6.23 12.96 4.43
N PHE A 5 -6.91 13.16 5.56
CA PHE A 5 -6.60 12.55 6.86
C PHE A 5 -7.85 11.94 7.45
N ARG A 6 -7.71 10.84 8.20
CA ARG A 6 -8.80 10.16 8.92
C ARG A 6 -10.00 9.76 8.04
N ALA A 7 -9.79 9.58 6.73
CA ALA A 7 -10.84 9.21 5.78
C ALA A 7 -11.39 7.78 6.00
N HIS A 8 -10.64 6.96 6.73
CA HIS A 8 -10.98 5.57 7.08
C HIS A 8 -11.90 5.44 8.31
N ASP A 9 -12.40 6.53 8.90
CA ASP A 9 -13.30 6.51 10.06
C ASP A 9 -12.78 5.63 11.23
N THR A 10 -11.46 5.63 11.45
CA THR A 10 -10.72 4.81 12.45
C THR A 10 -10.69 3.29 12.20
N PHE A 11 -11.19 2.80 11.07
CA PHE A 11 -11.14 1.38 10.69
C PHE A 11 -9.97 1.10 9.75
N PHE A 12 -9.10 0.18 10.14
CA PHE A 12 -8.11 -0.42 9.23
C PHE A 12 -8.74 -1.56 8.42
N ILE A 13 -8.09 -1.97 7.33
CA ILE A 13 -8.54 -3.07 6.47
C ILE A 13 -8.53 -4.38 7.26
N ARG A 14 -9.60 -5.18 7.14
CA ARG A 14 -9.71 -6.49 7.77
C ARG A 14 -9.67 -7.60 6.72
N LYS A 15 -9.27 -8.81 7.11
CA LYS A 15 -9.35 -9.97 6.23
C LYS A 15 -10.76 -10.11 5.61
N GLY A 16 -10.82 -10.26 4.29
CA GLY A 16 -12.06 -10.39 3.52
C GLY A 16 -12.83 -9.07 3.26
N TRP A 17 -12.41 -7.92 3.80
CA TRP A 17 -13.09 -6.64 3.52
C TRP A 17 -12.98 -6.24 2.06
N LEU A 18 -11.76 -6.24 1.50
CA LEU A 18 -11.54 -5.82 0.12
C LEU A 18 -12.30 -6.72 -0.87
N ASN A 19 -12.22 -8.05 -0.72
CA ASN A 19 -13.02 -9.00 -1.50
C ASN A 19 -14.52 -8.67 -1.41
N LYS A 20 -15.06 -8.51 -0.19
CA LYS A 20 -16.46 -8.14 0.00
C LYS A 20 -16.80 -6.87 -0.80
N GLY A 21 -16.02 -5.81 -0.63
CA GLY A 21 -16.21 -4.56 -1.36
C GLY A 21 -16.19 -4.74 -2.88
N MET A 22 -15.17 -5.41 -3.40
CA MET A 22 -15.02 -5.68 -4.83
C MET A 22 -16.18 -6.51 -5.39
N LYS A 23 -16.62 -7.56 -4.70
CA LYS A 23 -17.77 -8.39 -5.10
C LYS A 23 -19.04 -7.55 -5.26
N HIS A 24 -19.31 -6.64 -4.34
CA HIS A 24 -20.49 -5.80 -4.41
C HIS A 24 -20.39 -4.73 -5.49
N VAL A 25 -19.20 -4.13 -5.69
CA VAL A 25 -18.95 -3.19 -6.80
C VAL A 25 -19.12 -3.87 -8.17
N HIS A 26 -18.58 -5.08 -8.33
CA HIS A 26 -18.72 -5.87 -9.55
C HIS A 26 -20.19 -6.15 -9.89
N ASN A 27 -21.00 -6.52 -8.90
CA ASN A 27 -22.42 -6.79 -9.10
C ASN A 27 -23.23 -5.50 -9.35
N ARG A 28 -22.86 -4.41 -8.66
CA ARG A 28 -23.59 -3.15 -8.67
C ARG A 28 -22.65 -1.98 -8.38
N ALA A 29 -22.24 -1.27 -9.42
CA ALA A 29 -21.28 -0.18 -9.33
C ALA A 29 -21.73 0.98 -8.41
N ASP A 30 -23.05 1.20 -8.28
CA ASP A 30 -23.64 2.25 -7.46
C ASP A 30 -23.95 1.80 -6.02
N VAL A 31 -23.47 0.64 -5.56
CA VAL A 31 -23.80 0.04 -4.24
C VAL A 31 -23.57 0.98 -3.06
N PHE A 32 -22.60 1.89 -3.13
CA PHE A 32 -22.31 2.85 -2.05
C PHE A 32 -23.13 4.15 -2.10
N VAL A 33 -23.87 4.39 -3.18
CA VAL A 33 -24.64 5.62 -3.44
C VAL A 33 -26.07 5.36 -3.93
N ALA A 34 -26.49 4.11 -3.92
CA ALA A 34 -27.85 3.69 -4.23
C ALA A 34 -28.84 4.37 -3.26
N ARG A 35 -30.00 4.77 -3.77
CA ARG A 35 -31.07 5.41 -2.98
C ARG A 35 -32.19 4.43 -2.62
N ASP A 36 -32.31 3.39 -3.43
CA ASP A 36 -33.30 2.32 -3.36
C ASP A 36 -32.94 1.26 -2.32
N GLU A 37 -31.66 1.12 -1.98
CA GLU A 37 -31.19 0.14 -1.00
C GLU A 37 -30.17 0.76 -0.05
N ASN A 38 -30.21 0.36 1.22
CA ASN A 38 -29.26 0.82 2.21
C ASN A 38 -27.96 0.01 2.12
N PRO A 39 -26.80 0.64 1.86
CA PRO A 39 -25.52 -0.06 1.76
C PRO A 39 -25.16 -0.91 2.99
N THR A 40 -25.64 -0.54 4.19
CA THR A 40 -25.39 -1.33 5.42
C THR A 40 -26.02 -2.71 5.36
N ASP A 41 -27.20 -2.80 4.75
CA ASP A 41 -28.01 -4.02 4.71
C ASP A 41 -27.47 -4.96 3.64
N ILE A 42 -27.04 -4.41 2.50
CA ILE A 42 -26.38 -5.15 1.43
C ILE A 42 -25.03 -5.72 1.88
N LEU A 43 -24.19 -4.89 2.49
CA LEU A 43 -22.82 -5.27 2.88
C LEU A 43 -22.76 -6.03 4.21
N GLY A 44 -23.84 -5.96 5.00
CA GLY A 44 -23.94 -6.56 6.33
C GLY A 44 -22.91 -5.98 7.31
N ILE A 45 -22.60 -4.68 7.21
CA ILE A 45 -21.65 -3.98 8.08
C ILE A 45 -22.20 -2.61 8.48
N GLY A 46 -21.75 -2.09 9.63
CA GLY A 46 -22.22 -0.80 10.15
C GLY A 46 -21.85 0.39 9.25
N THR A 47 -22.60 1.48 9.35
CA THR A 47 -22.46 2.67 8.48
C THR A 47 -21.04 3.23 8.38
N ASN A 48 -20.30 3.31 9.50
CA ASN A 48 -18.92 3.80 9.48
C ASN A 48 -17.97 2.80 8.80
N MET A 49 -18.24 1.50 8.90
CA MET A 49 -17.48 0.48 8.19
C MET A 49 -17.74 0.52 6.69
N VAL A 50 -18.97 0.84 6.26
CA VAL A 50 -19.28 1.08 4.83
C VAL A 50 -18.46 2.24 4.29
N LYS A 51 -18.41 3.37 5.00
CA LYS A 51 -17.60 4.54 4.61
C LYS A 51 -16.12 4.19 4.51
N ALA A 52 -15.59 3.50 5.52
CA ALA A 52 -14.21 3.04 5.53
C ALA A 52 -13.91 2.06 4.38
N LEU A 53 -14.80 1.10 4.12
CA LEU A 53 -14.63 0.14 3.02
C LEU A 53 -14.58 0.84 1.67
N ARG A 54 -15.54 1.75 1.41
CA ARG A 54 -15.58 2.57 0.19
C ARG A 54 -14.29 3.38 -0.01
N TYR A 55 -13.77 3.94 1.07
CA TYR A 55 -12.48 4.65 1.06
C TYR A 55 -11.33 3.70 0.73
N TRP A 56 -11.23 2.56 1.43
CA TRP A 56 -10.12 1.63 1.27
C TRP A 56 -10.01 1.07 -0.13
N LEU A 57 -11.12 0.74 -0.78
CA LEU A 57 -11.13 0.26 -2.16
C LEU A 57 -10.48 1.27 -3.14
N GLN A 58 -10.63 2.57 -2.89
CA GLN A 58 -9.98 3.62 -3.68
C GLN A 58 -8.52 3.82 -3.26
N ALA A 59 -8.27 3.88 -1.95
CA ALA A 59 -6.94 4.14 -1.40
C ALA A 59 -5.91 3.08 -1.80
N VAL A 60 -6.30 1.80 -1.85
CA VAL A 60 -5.42 0.70 -2.32
C VAL A 60 -5.45 0.51 -3.84
N GLY A 61 -6.19 1.35 -4.58
CA GLY A 61 -6.19 1.37 -6.05
C GLY A 61 -6.95 0.25 -6.73
N VAL A 62 -7.88 -0.46 -6.07
CA VAL A 62 -8.72 -1.51 -6.70
C VAL A 62 -9.98 -0.95 -7.36
N THR A 63 -10.44 0.21 -6.91
CA THR A 63 -11.57 0.94 -7.51
C THR A 63 -11.23 2.40 -7.70
N GLN A 64 -11.97 3.05 -8.58
CA GLN A 64 -11.91 4.50 -8.77
C GLN A 64 -13.32 5.09 -8.86
N GLU A 65 -13.44 6.37 -8.48
CA GLU A 65 -14.65 7.17 -8.63
C GLU A 65 -14.38 8.34 -9.57
N PRO A 66 -15.37 8.76 -10.38
CA PRO A 66 -15.24 9.95 -11.19
C PRO A 66 -15.15 11.21 -10.31
N ALA A 67 -14.32 12.17 -10.72
CA ALA A 67 -14.12 13.43 -10.01
C ALA A 67 -15.40 14.29 -9.93
N ALA A 68 -16.29 14.16 -10.91
CA ALA A 68 -17.55 14.90 -11.00
C ALA A 68 -18.74 13.98 -11.30
N GLY A 69 -19.94 14.42 -10.89
CA GLY A 69 -21.18 13.71 -11.12
C GLY A 69 -21.51 12.65 -10.06
N ARG A 70 -22.19 11.57 -10.48
CA ARG A 70 -22.57 10.48 -9.59
C ARG A 70 -21.33 9.65 -9.29
N ARG A 71 -20.90 9.68 -8.03
CA ARG A 71 -19.71 8.99 -7.50
C ARG A 71 -19.91 7.48 -7.38
N ILE A 72 -20.07 6.84 -8.53
CA ILE A 72 -20.18 5.39 -8.72
C ILE A 72 -18.75 4.82 -8.73
N GLN A 73 -18.55 3.65 -8.11
CA GLN A 73 -17.25 2.98 -8.10
C GLN A 73 -17.17 1.95 -9.22
N HIS A 74 -16.05 1.94 -9.93
CA HIS A 74 -15.71 0.92 -10.91
C HIS A 74 -14.31 0.38 -10.63
N PHE A 75 -14.01 -0.82 -11.12
CA PHE A 75 -12.67 -1.37 -11.03
C PHE A 75 -11.67 -0.54 -11.82
N THR A 76 -10.47 -0.43 -11.26
CA THR A 76 -9.27 -0.08 -12.02
C THR A 76 -8.78 -1.32 -12.78
N ASP A 77 -7.83 -1.16 -13.69
CA ASP A 77 -7.23 -2.29 -14.41
C ASP A 77 -6.56 -3.27 -13.44
N LEU A 78 -5.87 -2.77 -12.40
CA LEU A 78 -5.32 -3.59 -11.32
C LEU A 78 -6.44 -4.30 -10.54
N GLY A 79 -7.51 -3.59 -10.20
CA GLY A 79 -8.64 -4.16 -9.46
C GLY A 79 -9.35 -5.28 -10.22
N ALA A 80 -9.44 -5.16 -11.55
CA ALA A 80 -10.00 -6.20 -12.40
C ALA A 80 -9.15 -7.48 -12.36
N LEU A 81 -7.82 -7.37 -12.52
CA LEU A 81 -6.91 -8.52 -12.43
C LEU A 81 -6.95 -9.20 -11.06
N ILE A 82 -6.88 -8.40 -9.99
CA ILE A 82 -6.97 -8.94 -8.62
C ILE A 82 -8.27 -9.71 -8.44
N TYR A 83 -9.39 -9.19 -8.94
CA TYR A 83 -10.68 -9.85 -8.80
C TYR A 83 -10.77 -11.18 -9.57
N GLU A 84 -10.08 -11.27 -10.70
CA GLU A 84 -10.04 -12.45 -11.56
C GLU A 84 -9.12 -13.54 -11.00
N HIS A 85 -7.87 -13.17 -10.65
CA HIS A 85 -6.82 -14.12 -10.29
C HIS A 85 -6.64 -14.34 -8.79
N ASP A 86 -6.86 -13.32 -7.95
CA ASP A 86 -6.65 -13.39 -6.50
C ASP A 86 -7.75 -12.66 -5.70
N ARG A 87 -9.00 -13.09 -5.95
CA ARG A 87 -10.20 -12.45 -5.39
C ARG A 87 -10.21 -12.40 -3.87
N TYR A 88 -9.55 -13.36 -3.22
CA TYR A 88 -9.49 -13.46 -1.76
C TYR A 88 -8.28 -12.73 -1.17
N ILE A 89 -7.36 -12.25 -2.01
CA ILE A 89 -6.14 -11.52 -1.63
C ILE A 89 -5.31 -12.37 -0.69
N GLU A 90 -5.02 -13.60 -1.14
CA GLU A 90 -4.22 -14.58 -0.42
C GLU A 90 -2.76 -14.57 -0.88
N GLU A 91 -2.48 -13.98 -2.04
CA GLU A 91 -1.13 -13.94 -2.58
C GLU A 91 -0.32 -12.75 -2.05
N LEU A 92 0.90 -13.05 -1.61
CA LEU A 92 1.79 -12.05 -1.02
C LEU A 92 2.16 -10.95 -2.03
N GLY A 93 2.29 -11.29 -3.32
CA GLY A 93 2.56 -10.30 -4.37
C GLY A 93 1.39 -9.34 -4.59
N THR A 94 0.14 -9.82 -4.51
CA THR A 94 -1.05 -8.96 -4.51
C THR A 94 -1.00 -7.95 -3.37
N LEU A 95 -0.63 -8.38 -2.16
CA LEU A 95 -0.48 -7.47 -1.02
C LEU A 95 0.60 -6.41 -1.24
N HIS A 96 1.72 -6.76 -1.87
CA HIS A 96 2.76 -5.80 -2.25
C HIS A 96 2.25 -4.77 -3.28
N LEU A 97 1.47 -5.19 -4.29
CA LEU A 97 0.89 -4.29 -5.30
C LEU A 97 -0.13 -3.32 -4.68
N LEU A 98 -1.01 -3.81 -3.81
CA LEU A 98 -1.96 -2.98 -3.07
C LEU A 98 -1.25 -2.01 -2.13
N HIS A 99 -0.17 -2.47 -1.49
CA HIS A 99 0.63 -1.64 -0.61
C HIS A 99 1.32 -0.52 -1.39
N TYR A 100 1.88 -0.85 -2.56
CA TYR A 100 2.47 0.13 -3.44
C TYR A 100 1.48 1.24 -3.80
N LYS A 101 0.27 0.89 -4.27
CA LYS A 101 -0.77 1.89 -4.58
C LYS A 101 -1.16 2.72 -3.35
N LEU A 102 -1.27 2.11 -2.17
CA LEU A 102 -1.57 2.82 -0.92
C LEU A 102 -0.46 3.79 -0.49
N ALA A 103 0.80 3.34 -0.51
CA ALA A 103 1.95 4.12 -0.07
C ALA A 103 2.39 5.16 -1.12
N SER A 104 1.97 5.05 -2.37
CA SER A 104 2.17 6.07 -3.40
C SER A 104 1.03 7.09 -3.48
N ASN A 105 -0.08 6.88 -2.75
CA ASN A 105 -1.25 7.75 -2.81
C ASN A 105 -1.10 8.96 -1.88
N GLN A 106 -0.50 10.03 -2.41
CA GLN A 106 -0.27 11.28 -1.67
C GLN A 106 -1.58 12.02 -1.29
N GLU A 107 -2.63 11.87 -2.10
CA GLU A 107 -3.89 12.61 -1.95
C GLU A 107 -4.85 11.96 -0.96
N ASP A 108 -5.23 10.70 -1.21
CA ASP A 108 -6.23 10.00 -0.40
C ASP A 108 -5.61 9.31 0.82
N ALA A 109 -4.32 8.98 0.79
CA ALA A 109 -3.62 8.28 1.85
C ALA A 109 -2.35 9.02 2.29
N THR A 110 -2.46 10.34 2.48
CA THR A 110 -1.33 11.24 2.80
C THR A 110 -0.46 10.72 3.95
N SER A 111 -1.07 10.24 5.04
CA SER A 111 -0.33 9.68 6.18
C SER A 111 0.47 8.41 5.84
N TRP A 112 -0.01 7.59 4.92
CA TRP A 112 0.72 6.41 4.41
C TRP A 112 1.85 6.83 3.48
N TYR A 113 1.57 7.73 2.53
CA TYR A 113 2.60 8.31 1.67
C TYR A 113 3.73 8.90 2.49
N PHE A 114 3.40 9.75 3.46
CA PHE A 114 4.38 10.36 4.36
C PHE A 114 5.17 9.29 5.13
N PHE A 115 4.49 8.29 5.72
CA PHE A 115 5.16 7.26 6.50
C PHE A 115 6.22 6.50 5.70
N PHE A 116 5.93 6.10 4.47
CA PHE A 116 6.88 5.30 3.68
C PHE A 116 7.92 6.15 2.94
N ASN A 117 7.53 7.30 2.38
CA ASN A 117 8.39 8.07 1.49
C ASN A 117 9.18 9.17 2.18
N GLU A 118 8.60 9.85 3.18
CA GLU A 118 9.15 11.09 3.74
C GLU A 118 9.65 10.92 5.18
N PHE A 119 9.03 10.02 5.95
CA PHE A 119 9.36 9.81 7.36
C PHE A 119 10.67 9.03 7.53
N LYS A 120 11.70 9.75 7.99
CA LYS A 120 13.10 9.27 8.00
C LYS A 120 13.46 8.38 9.20
N MET A 121 12.71 8.42 10.29
CA MET A 121 13.06 7.66 11.50
C MET A 121 12.75 6.18 11.30
N SER A 122 13.76 5.33 11.49
CA SER A 122 13.60 3.87 11.47
C SER A 122 13.01 3.34 12.77
N GLU A 123 13.28 4.00 13.89
CA GLU A 123 12.73 3.70 15.22
C GLU A 123 11.98 4.94 15.71
N PHE A 124 10.74 4.78 16.17
CA PHE A 124 9.86 5.92 16.44
C PHE A 124 8.77 5.60 17.46
N THR A 125 8.29 6.66 18.11
CA THR A 125 7.07 6.70 18.91
C THR A 125 5.91 7.29 18.12
N LYS A 126 4.72 7.30 18.73
CA LYS A 126 3.55 7.97 18.18
C LYS A 126 3.78 9.48 18.08
N GLU A 127 4.40 10.04 19.11
CA GLU A 127 4.69 11.46 19.24
C GLU A 127 5.68 11.92 18.16
N ASP A 128 6.72 11.12 17.89
CA ASP A 128 7.69 11.40 16.82
C ASP A 128 7.00 11.48 15.45
N PHE A 129 6.18 10.48 15.12
CA PHE A 129 5.46 10.44 13.84
C PHE A 129 4.49 11.61 13.70
N VAL A 130 3.65 11.85 14.71
CA VAL A 130 2.62 12.90 14.64
C VAL A 130 3.25 14.28 14.53
N SER A 131 4.34 14.54 15.26
CA SER A 131 5.07 15.81 15.18
C SER A 131 5.72 16.00 13.80
N ALA A 132 6.34 14.95 13.25
CA ALA A 132 6.94 14.99 11.93
C ALA A 132 5.90 15.20 10.81
N LEU A 133 4.74 14.52 10.90
CA LEU A 133 3.64 14.67 9.94
C LEU A 133 3.02 16.06 10.02
N GLN A 134 2.86 16.61 11.23
CA GLN A 134 2.37 17.98 11.39
C GLN A 134 3.31 19.00 10.73
N ASN A 135 4.62 18.84 10.90
CA ASN A 135 5.61 19.69 10.23
C ASN A 135 5.56 19.53 8.70
N TYR A 136 5.39 18.31 8.20
CA TYR A 136 5.23 18.05 6.76
C TYR A 136 4.02 18.78 6.17
N VAL A 137 2.87 18.70 6.85
CA VAL A 137 1.66 19.42 6.42
C VAL A 137 1.88 20.93 6.42
N LEU A 138 2.49 21.49 7.47
CA LEU A 138 2.81 22.93 7.55
C LEU A 138 3.75 23.39 6.41
N MET A 139 4.71 22.54 6.03
CA MET A 139 5.66 22.85 4.95
C MET A 139 5.09 22.70 3.55
N SER A 140 3.95 22.02 3.40
CA SER A 140 3.31 21.82 2.09
C SER A 140 2.76 23.10 1.45
N GLY A 141 2.62 24.18 2.24
CA GLY A 141 2.08 25.46 1.78
C GLY A 141 0.57 25.44 1.51
N GLU A 142 -0.12 24.32 1.74
CA GLU A 142 -1.58 24.29 1.76
C GLU A 142 -2.07 24.91 3.08
N ASP A 143 -3.06 25.80 3.02
CA ASP A 143 -3.69 26.46 4.17
C ASP A 143 -4.61 25.49 4.95
N ILE A 144 -4.10 24.30 5.25
CA ILE A 144 -4.82 23.19 5.85
C ILE A 144 -4.40 23.07 7.30
N SER A 145 -5.34 23.35 8.20
CA SER A 145 -5.22 22.98 9.61
C SER A 145 -5.80 21.59 9.83
N VAL A 146 -4.93 20.61 10.11
CA VAL A 146 -5.35 19.25 10.45
C VAL A 146 -5.45 19.12 11.96
N ALA A 147 -6.59 18.66 12.45
CA ALA A 147 -6.76 18.41 13.88
C ALA A 147 -5.76 17.34 14.35
N LEU A 148 -5.08 17.58 15.47
CA LEU A 148 -4.11 16.66 16.06
C LEU A 148 -4.69 15.25 16.25
N ARG A 149 -5.96 15.16 16.64
CA ARG A 149 -6.68 13.89 16.76
C ARG A 149 -6.69 13.09 15.45
N SER A 150 -6.85 13.72 14.30
CA SER A 150 -6.83 13.04 13.00
C SER A 150 -5.48 12.37 12.73
N LEU A 151 -4.38 13.09 12.96
CA LEU A 151 -3.03 12.54 12.80
C LEU A 151 -2.76 11.36 13.74
N ASN A 152 -3.27 11.46 14.98
CA ASN A 152 -3.18 10.39 15.97
C ASN A 152 -3.99 9.14 15.60
N ASP A 153 -5.18 9.34 15.02
CA ASP A 153 -6.04 8.27 14.53
C ASP A 153 -5.41 7.58 13.31
N ASP A 154 -4.83 8.35 12.38
CA ASP A 154 -4.10 7.83 11.20
C ASP A 154 -2.89 6.99 11.62
N PHE A 155 -2.06 7.49 12.55
CA PHE A 155 -0.95 6.71 13.11
C PHE A 155 -1.44 5.36 13.65
N THR A 156 -2.53 5.40 14.42
CA THR A 156 -3.09 4.18 15.02
C THR A 156 -3.59 3.22 13.94
N CYS A 157 -4.16 3.74 12.86
CA CYS A 157 -4.59 2.96 11.70
C CYS A 157 -3.40 2.34 10.96
N ILE A 158 -2.31 3.09 10.72
CA ILE A 158 -1.07 2.59 10.11
C ILE A 158 -0.50 1.44 10.92
N ILE A 159 -0.36 1.61 12.25
CA ILE A 159 0.15 0.54 13.12
C ILE A 159 -0.74 -0.70 13.02
N ASN A 160 -2.06 -0.56 13.09
CA ASN A 160 -2.97 -1.71 12.96
C ASN A 160 -3.01 -2.32 11.54
N THR A 161 -2.57 -1.57 10.52
CA THR A 161 -2.49 -2.06 9.13
C THR A 161 -1.31 -3.00 8.95
N TYR A 162 -0.13 -2.65 9.50
CA TYR A 162 1.12 -3.37 9.24
C TYR A 162 1.64 -4.20 10.40
N LEU A 163 1.09 -4.05 11.61
CA LEU A 163 1.51 -4.82 12.78
C LEU A 163 0.46 -5.89 13.12
N PRO A 164 0.77 -7.18 12.94
CA PRO A 164 -0.15 -8.26 13.29
C PRO A 164 -0.56 -8.23 14.76
N ARG A 165 -1.84 -8.51 15.07
CA ARG A 165 -2.33 -8.39 16.44
C ARG A 165 -1.75 -9.41 17.40
N TYR A 166 -1.26 -10.56 16.92
CA TYR A 166 -0.55 -11.51 17.78
C TYR A 166 0.74 -10.91 18.36
N LYS A 167 1.37 -9.93 17.68
CA LYS A 167 2.52 -9.21 18.23
C LYS A 167 2.09 -8.16 19.24
N SER A 168 1.05 -7.38 18.94
CA SER A 168 0.62 -6.25 19.78
C SER A 168 -0.25 -6.64 20.98
N ASN A 169 -1.15 -7.61 20.82
CA ASN A 169 -2.10 -8.09 21.83
C ASN A 169 -2.39 -9.60 21.70
N PRO A 170 -1.42 -10.48 22.02
CA PRO A 170 -1.57 -11.93 21.88
C PRO A 170 -2.77 -12.51 22.66
N GLY A 171 -3.11 -11.94 23.83
CA GLY A 171 -4.25 -12.40 24.64
C GLY A 171 -5.64 -12.04 24.10
N LYS A 172 -5.75 -11.33 22.98
CA LYS A 172 -7.02 -10.99 22.31
C LYS A 172 -7.15 -11.59 20.90
N VAL A 173 -6.22 -12.46 20.52
CA VAL A 173 -6.27 -13.19 19.26
C VAL A 173 -7.19 -14.40 19.46
N SER A 174 -8.30 -14.42 18.73
CA SER A 174 -9.18 -15.60 18.63
C SER A 174 -9.12 -16.09 17.19
N PRO A 175 -9.06 -17.41 16.93
CA PRO A 175 -9.17 -17.96 15.58
C PRO A 175 -10.44 -17.50 14.83
N GLU A 176 -11.50 -17.13 15.56
CA GLU A 176 -12.76 -16.64 15.00
C GLU A 176 -12.75 -15.13 14.69
N ASN A 177 -11.73 -14.41 15.16
CA ASN A 177 -11.61 -12.98 14.97
C ASN A 177 -10.82 -12.68 13.68
N ASN A 178 -11.51 -12.52 12.55
CA ASN A 178 -10.99 -11.92 11.30
C ASN A 178 -10.65 -10.41 11.46
N ILE A 179 -9.95 -10.05 12.55
CA ILE A 179 -9.64 -8.67 12.92
C ILE A 179 -8.19 -8.33 12.57
N ASP A 180 -7.43 -9.24 11.98
CA ASP A 180 -6.11 -8.92 11.44
C ASP A 180 -6.21 -8.31 10.04
N CYS A 181 -5.33 -7.35 9.79
CA CYS A 181 -5.12 -6.76 8.49
C CYS A 181 -4.16 -7.65 7.68
N PRO A 182 -4.47 -8.01 6.43
CA PRO A 182 -3.59 -8.87 5.64
C PRO A 182 -2.22 -8.23 5.35
N PHE A 183 -2.14 -6.89 5.32
CA PHE A 183 -0.86 -6.15 5.20
C PHE A 183 0.12 -6.40 6.37
N GLY A 184 -0.34 -6.99 7.48
CA GLY A 184 0.55 -7.42 8.57
C GLY A 184 1.53 -8.52 8.15
N GLU A 185 1.21 -9.29 7.11
CA GLU A 185 2.08 -10.35 6.58
C GLU A 185 3.31 -9.80 5.85
N LEU A 186 3.26 -8.55 5.39
CA LEU A 186 4.37 -7.89 4.70
C LEU A 186 5.55 -7.59 5.64
N GLY A 187 5.31 -7.51 6.95
CA GLY A 187 6.38 -7.36 7.94
C GLY A 187 7.12 -6.02 7.91
N PHE A 188 6.52 -4.95 7.37
CA PHE A 188 7.15 -3.62 7.28
C PHE A 188 7.27 -2.86 8.60
N ILE A 189 6.51 -3.24 9.63
CA ILE A 189 6.57 -2.62 10.96
C ILE A 189 6.72 -3.72 12.02
N ASP A 190 7.57 -3.48 13.01
CA ASP A 190 7.69 -4.34 14.20
C ASP A 190 7.72 -3.52 15.50
N ILE A 191 7.53 -4.19 16.63
CA ILE A 191 7.64 -3.57 17.96
C ILE A 191 9.08 -3.63 18.42
N LEU A 192 9.67 -2.48 18.74
CA LEU A 192 10.98 -2.41 19.37
C LEU A 192 10.87 -2.56 20.90
N SER A 193 9.92 -1.87 21.53
CA SER A 193 9.62 -2.03 22.96
C SER A 193 8.13 -1.81 23.24
N LYS A 194 7.49 -2.81 23.86
CA LYS A 194 6.09 -2.70 24.29
C LYS A 194 5.90 -1.71 25.44
N GLU A 195 6.85 -1.69 26.38
CA GLU A 195 6.81 -0.82 27.55
C GLU A 195 6.93 0.65 27.16
N LYS A 196 7.87 0.97 26.27
CA LYS A 196 8.09 2.34 25.78
C LYS A 196 7.19 2.70 24.60
N ARG A 197 6.37 1.75 24.13
CA ARG A 197 5.52 1.90 22.92
C ARG A 197 6.30 2.39 21.70
N THR A 198 7.52 1.86 21.52
CA THR A 198 8.37 2.18 20.37
C THR A 198 8.21 1.13 19.28
N TYR A 199 8.12 1.61 18.05
CA TYR A 199 8.02 0.79 16.83
C TYR A 199 9.27 0.97 15.99
N LYS A 200 9.47 0.04 15.06
CA LYS A 200 10.51 0.17 14.04
C LYS A 200 9.99 -0.20 12.66
N LYS A 201 10.54 0.45 11.64
CA LYS A 201 10.47 -0.04 10.26
C LYS A 201 11.34 -1.28 10.16
N SER A 202 10.82 -2.29 9.49
CA SER A 202 11.48 -3.58 9.30
C SER A 202 11.66 -3.86 7.82
N ILE A 203 12.78 -4.50 7.50
CA ILE A 203 13.15 -4.88 6.13
C ILE A 203 12.76 -6.35 5.95
N PRO A 204 11.82 -6.68 5.06
CA PRO A 204 11.46 -8.07 4.79
C PRO A 204 12.59 -8.81 4.06
N SER A 205 12.52 -10.14 4.03
CA SER A 205 13.48 -10.94 3.28
C SER A 205 13.37 -10.65 1.78
N ALA A 206 14.51 -10.54 1.07
CA ALA A 206 14.51 -10.42 -0.39
C ALA A 206 13.70 -11.53 -1.11
N LYS A 207 13.52 -12.69 -0.47
CA LYS A 207 12.75 -13.82 -1.01
C LYS A 207 11.23 -13.63 -0.94
N SER A 208 10.72 -12.69 -0.15
CA SER A 208 9.27 -12.43 -0.05
C SER A 208 8.73 -11.63 -1.24
N PHE A 209 9.61 -11.09 -2.08
CA PHE A 209 9.24 -10.26 -3.22
C PHE A 209 9.23 -11.08 -4.51
N ASN A 210 8.10 -11.09 -5.19
CA ASN A 210 8.02 -11.65 -6.53
C ASN A 210 8.71 -10.69 -7.53
N PRO A 211 9.59 -11.20 -8.43
CA PRO A 211 10.30 -10.37 -9.40
C PRO A 211 9.41 -9.48 -10.27
N TRP A 212 8.25 -9.97 -10.69
CA TRP A 212 7.30 -9.25 -11.54
C TRP A 212 6.62 -8.10 -10.80
N VAL A 213 6.33 -8.26 -9.52
CA VAL A 213 5.79 -7.18 -8.68
C VAL A 213 6.82 -6.06 -8.51
N ILE A 214 8.09 -6.41 -8.30
CA ILE A 214 9.17 -5.42 -8.23
C ILE A 214 9.33 -4.69 -9.56
N LEU A 215 9.34 -5.44 -10.66
CA LEU A 215 9.42 -4.86 -11.99
C LEU A 215 8.25 -3.92 -12.27
N ALA A 216 7.03 -4.28 -11.88
CA ALA A 216 5.85 -3.43 -12.03
C ALA A 216 6.06 -2.06 -11.37
N VAL A 217 6.57 -2.03 -10.13
CA VAL A 217 6.86 -0.78 -9.42
C VAL A 217 7.96 0.02 -10.12
N ILE A 218 9.05 -0.63 -10.54
CA ILE A 218 10.14 0.05 -11.27
C ILE A 218 9.60 0.69 -12.56
N VAL A 219 8.86 -0.08 -13.36
CA VAL A 219 8.28 0.36 -14.63
C VAL A 219 7.35 1.56 -14.45
N ASP A 220 6.54 1.58 -13.38
CA ASP A 220 5.64 2.70 -13.07
C ASP A 220 6.43 3.98 -12.74
N GLN A 221 7.60 3.85 -12.12
CA GLN A 221 8.44 4.98 -11.65
C GLN A 221 9.48 5.47 -12.68
N VAL A 222 9.89 4.65 -13.65
CA VAL A 222 10.83 5.12 -14.69
C VAL A 222 10.18 6.08 -15.69
N HIS A 223 8.85 6.14 -15.74
CA HIS A 223 8.07 7.03 -16.61
C HIS A 223 8.49 6.98 -18.09
N GLY A 224 8.71 5.77 -18.60
CA GLY A 224 9.12 5.52 -19.98
C GLY A 224 10.62 5.63 -20.25
N ARG A 225 11.45 5.94 -19.24
CA ARG A 225 12.91 5.81 -19.35
C ARG A 225 13.32 4.34 -19.38
N GLU A 226 14.37 4.04 -20.12
CA GLU A 226 14.95 2.68 -20.18
C GLU A 226 15.94 2.41 -19.04
N GLU A 227 16.35 3.45 -18.31
CA GLU A 227 17.37 3.37 -17.28
C GLU A 227 16.97 4.18 -16.05
N ILE A 228 17.34 3.65 -14.87
CA ILE A 228 17.17 4.30 -13.58
C ILE A 228 18.37 3.99 -12.69
N THR A 229 18.81 4.98 -11.92
CA THR A 229 19.96 4.79 -11.03
C THR A 229 19.57 3.95 -9.81
N LEU A 230 20.51 3.15 -9.28
CA LEU A 230 20.29 2.39 -8.05
C LEU A 230 19.97 3.31 -6.87
N ASN A 231 20.58 4.50 -6.83
CA ASN A 231 20.30 5.47 -5.78
C ASN A 231 18.87 6.05 -5.89
N GLU A 232 18.38 6.29 -7.11
CA GLU A 232 16.99 6.73 -7.33
C GLU A 232 16.01 5.64 -6.91
N LEU A 233 16.22 4.39 -7.32
CA LEU A 233 15.40 3.24 -6.87
C LEU A 233 15.35 3.10 -5.34
N LEU A 234 16.45 3.40 -4.66
CA LEU A 234 16.54 3.28 -3.21
C LEU A 234 15.90 4.45 -2.46
N THR A 235 16.09 5.68 -2.95
CA THR A 235 15.87 6.88 -2.14
C THR A 235 14.75 7.79 -2.62
N ALA A 236 14.37 7.73 -3.90
CA ALA A 236 13.30 8.56 -4.44
C ALA A 236 11.93 8.09 -3.91
N PRO A 237 10.98 9.02 -3.68
CA PRO A 237 9.61 8.66 -3.36
C PRO A 237 9.01 7.68 -4.38
N CYS A 238 8.07 6.86 -3.92
CA CYS A 238 7.32 5.88 -4.69
C CYS A 238 8.15 4.75 -5.34
N ASN A 239 9.47 4.75 -5.18
CA ASN A 239 10.33 3.68 -5.66
C ASN A 239 10.46 2.54 -4.65
N ILE A 240 10.95 1.39 -5.12
CA ILE A 240 11.01 0.14 -4.37
C ILE A 240 11.72 0.26 -3.01
N GLY A 241 12.73 1.12 -2.91
CA GLY A 241 13.45 1.34 -1.65
C GLY A 241 12.59 1.99 -0.58
N ARG A 242 11.83 3.04 -0.93
CA ARG A 242 10.94 3.74 -0.01
C ARG A 242 9.69 2.95 0.31
N ILE A 243 9.05 2.40 -0.72
CA ILE A 243 7.80 1.66 -0.58
C ILE A 243 8.02 0.43 0.30
N PHE A 244 9.07 -0.36 0.05
CA PHE A 244 9.28 -1.62 0.76
C PHE A 244 10.28 -1.54 1.93
N ASN A 245 10.67 -0.33 2.36
CA ASN A 245 11.68 -0.07 3.41
C ASN A 245 13.04 -0.77 3.15
N LEU A 246 13.49 -0.87 1.90
CA LEU A 246 14.71 -1.62 1.57
C LEU A 246 15.96 -0.84 1.93
N ASP A 247 17.00 -1.56 2.35
CA ASP A 247 18.38 -1.07 2.32
C ASP A 247 19.03 -1.43 0.98
N ALA A 248 20.23 -0.90 0.74
CA ALA A 248 20.95 -1.12 -0.51
C ALA A 248 21.26 -2.60 -0.76
N ILE A 249 21.50 -3.39 0.30
CA ILE A 249 21.86 -4.80 0.20
C ILE A 249 20.65 -5.62 -0.24
N THR A 250 19.54 -5.47 0.48
CA THR A 250 18.29 -6.20 0.21
C THR A 250 17.71 -5.79 -1.15
N MET A 251 17.79 -4.50 -1.51
CA MET A 251 17.37 -4.02 -2.83
C MET A 251 18.20 -4.69 -3.95
N LEU A 252 19.51 -4.78 -3.81
CA LEU A 252 20.36 -5.46 -4.80
C LEU A 252 20.04 -6.95 -4.91
N ASP A 253 19.83 -7.64 -3.79
CA ASP A 253 19.43 -9.06 -3.79
C ASP A 253 18.11 -9.27 -4.53
N ILE A 254 17.12 -8.39 -4.29
CA ILE A 254 15.84 -8.40 -5.00
C ILE A 254 16.05 -8.15 -6.49
N LEU A 255 16.82 -7.13 -6.87
CA LEU A 255 17.10 -6.81 -8.27
C LEU A 255 17.80 -7.96 -9.00
N HIS A 256 18.68 -8.71 -8.35
CA HIS A 256 19.28 -9.91 -8.93
C HIS A 256 18.25 -11.02 -9.19
N HIS A 257 17.16 -11.12 -8.42
CA HIS A 257 16.06 -12.02 -8.76
C HIS A 257 15.31 -11.56 -10.01
N VAL A 258 15.12 -10.25 -10.21
CA VAL A 258 14.50 -9.70 -11.43
C VAL A 258 15.42 -9.84 -12.65
N GLU A 259 16.72 -9.64 -12.48
CA GLU A 259 17.72 -9.85 -13.53
C GLU A 259 17.73 -11.31 -14.02
N LYS A 260 17.56 -12.28 -13.12
CA LYS A 260 17.42 -13.71 -13.48
C LYS A 260 16.16 -14.02 -14.29
N ALA A 261 15.10 -13.24 -14.14
CA ALA A 261 13.91 -13.34 -14.99
C ALA A 261 14.14 -12.76 -16.40
N GLY A 262 15.27 -12.10 -16.65
CA GLY A 262 15.66 -11.58 -17.97
C GLY A 262 15.05 -10.22 -18.30
N GLU A 263 14.40 -9.55 -17.36
CA GLU A 263 13.63 -8.32 -17.62
C GLU A 263 14.45 -7.03 -17.44
N LEU A 264 15.53 -7.10 -16.68
CA LEU A 264 16.45 -5.99 -16.49
C LEU A 264 17.90 -6.46 -16.40
N LYS A 265 18.82 -5.51 -16.48
CA LYS A 265 20.25 -5.71 -16.28
C LYS A 265 20.80 -4.70 -15.30
N ILE A 266 21.59 -5.16 -14.34
CA ILE A 266 22.27 -4.31 -13.37
C ILE A 266 23.66 -3.95 -13.93
N ILE A 267 23.94 -2.66 -14.07
CA ILE A 267 25.20 -2.15 -14.62
C ILE A 267 25.90 -1.35 -13.53
N ARG A 268 27.06 -1.86 -13.08
CA ARG A 268 27.90 -1.28 -12.01
C ARG A 268 29.31 -0.89 -12.46
N THR A 269 29.53 -0.76 -13.76
CA THR A 269 30.86 -0.56 -14.36
C THR A 269 31.15 0.92 -14.62
N ALA A 270 32.43 1.31 -14.52
CA ALA A 270 32.92 2.65 -14.86
C ALA A 270 32.22 3.81 -14.11
N GLY A 271 31.82 3.58 -12.85
CA GLY A 271 31.15 4.58 -12.02
C GLY A 271 29.65 4.77 -12.31
N LEU A 272 29.09 3.97 -13.22
CA LEU A 272 27.64 3.86 -13.39
C LEU A 272 27.11 2.81 -12.42
N ASP A 273 26.08 3.16 -11.65
CA ASP A 273 25.32 2.26 -10.78
C ASP A 273 23.84 2.39 -11.18
N ILE A 274 23.46 1.68 -12.25
CA ILE A 274 22.13 1.78 -12.87
C ILE A 274 21.49 0.41 -13.10
N VAL A 275 20.17 0.43 -13.24
CA VAL A 275 19.35 -0.65 -13.80
C VAL A 275 18.92 -0.22 -15.19
N ARG A 276 19.14 -1.09 -16.18
CA ARG A 276 18.61 -0.94 -17.54
C ARG A 276 17.51 -1.96 -17.77
N LEU A 277 16.34 -1.52 -18.23
CA LEU A 277 15.22 -2.38 -18.60
C LEU A 277 15.48 -2.99 -19.97
N ASN A 278 15.26 -4.31 -20.11
CA ASN A 278 15.46 -5.00 -21.38
C ASN A 278 14.22 -4.89 -22.29
N HIS A 279 13.04 -4.72 -21.70
CA HIS A 279 11.77 -4.60 -22.40
C HIS A 279 11.01 -3.36 -21.91
N GLN A 280 10.36 -2.64 -22.83
CA GLN A 280 9.43 -1.56 -22.48
C GLN A 280 8.07 -2.17 -22.13
N ARG A 281 7.96 -2.71 -20.92
CA ARG A 281 6.68 -3.16 -20.37
C ARG A 281 5.91 -2.01 -19.76
N THR A 282 4.62 -2.18 -19.63
CA THR A 282 3.74 -1.35 -18.79
C THR A 282 3.61 -1.95 -17.39
N PHE A 283 3.14 -1.15 -16.43
CA PHE A 283 2.80 -1.64 -15.10
C PHE A 283 1.83 -2.82 -15.18
N GLN A 284 0.82 -2.72 -16.04
CA GLN A 284 -0.23 -3.72 -16.19
C GLN A 284 0.31 -5.05 -16.71
N GLU A 285 1.13 -5.02 -17.76
CA GLU A 285 1.75 -6.24 -18.31
C GLU A 285 2.64 -6.95 -17.28
N CYS A 286 3.30 -6.20 -16.39
CA CYS A 286 4.08 -6.81 -15.30
C CYS A 286 3.18 -7.51 -14.27
N VAL A 287 1.99 -6.96 -14.00
CA VAL A 287 1.00 -7.59 -13.10
C VAL A 287 0.37 -8.82 -13.77
N ASP A 288 0.10 -8.78 -15.07
CA ASP A 288 -0.36 -9.96 -15.82
C ASP A 288 0.67 -11.10 -15.75
N MET A 289 1.94 -10.78 -15.98
CA MET A 289 3.04 -11.76 -15.87
C MET A 289 3.22 -12.28 -14.44
N TYR A 290 2.96 -11.44 -13.44
CA TYR A 290 2.96 -11.89 -12.04
C TYR A 290 1.90 -12.98 -11.82
N TYR A 291 0.64 -12.75 -12.21
CA TYR A 291 -0.42 -13.74 -12.04
C TYR A 291 -0.18 -15.01 -12.88
N ALA A 292 0.27 -14.86 -14.13
CA ALA A 292 0.66 -16.02 -14.94
C ALA A 292 1.77 -16.85 -14.27
N SER A 293 2.77 -16.20 -13.65
CA SER A 293 3.90 -16.90 -13.03
C SER A 293 3.57 -17.71 -11.77
N ILE A 294 2.40 -17.49 -11.15
CA ILE A 294 1.96 -18.22 -9.96
C ILE A 294 0.87 -19.25 -10.26
N GLU A 295 0.29 -19.21 -11.46
CA GLU A 295 -0.68 -20.20 -11.95
C GLU A 295 -0.01 -21.39 -12.66
N GLU A 296 1.26 -21.25 -13.05
CA GLU A 296 2.13 -22.30 -13.63
C GLU A 296 2.68 -23.28 -12.58
#